data_AF-A0A6I1K8V3-F1
#
_entry.id   AF-A0A6I1K8V3-F1
#
_cell.length_a   1.000
_cell.length_b   1.000
_cell.length_c   1.000
_cell.angle_alpha   90.00
_cell.angle_beta   90.00
_cell.angle_gamma   90.00
#
_symmetry.space_group_name_H-M   'P 1'
#
loop_
_entity.id
_entity.type
_entity.pdbx_description
1 polymer ?
#
loop_
_entity_poly.entity_id
_entity_poly.type
_entity_poly.pdbx_seq_one_letter_code
_entity_poly.pdbx_strand_id
1 'polypeptide(L)'
;MKPDSGTFSTATTVETMKKLLITLGLFAALTASAQVPQIINYQGRITVGGTNYDATGLFKFALVNTAGTVNYWANDGTASGQPATGVSLAVSKGLYAVLLGDTTVSGMTTAIGASVFANSDVRLRVWFSDGSGFQQLTPDQRIAAVGYALVAGTVSDGAITAAKLAASSVTPAKLDPTGATTGQVLTYNGSTVAWATPASGTTYTAGTGLSLAGTTFSLASGGVASSHLAAGAVTSGALG
;
A
#
# COMPACT_ATOMS: atom_id res chain seq x y z
N MET A 1 59.24 45.90 21.19
CA MET A 1 59.89 44.61 21.51
C MET A 1 58.76 43.59 21.68
N LYS A 2 58.75 42.59 20.79
CA LYS A 2 58.10 41.25 20.80
C LYS A 2 56.85 40.99 21.70
N PRO A 3 55.79 40.31 21.17
CA PRO A 3 54.61 39.94 21.94
C PRO A 3 54.89 38.74 22.87
N ASP A 4 54.18 38.66 24.00
CA ASP A 4 54.09 37.45 24.82
C ASP A 4 52.68 36.86 24.68
N SER A 5 52.63 35.64 24.16
CA SER A 5 51.42 34.90 23.81
C SER A 5 51.06 33.97 24.96
N GLY A 6 50.17 34.44 25.84
CA GLY A 6 49.48 33.61 26.82
C GLY A 6 48.58 32.58 26.15
N THR A 7 48.90 31.32 26.38
CA THR A 7 48.26 30.10 25.87
C THR A 7 46.81 29.94 26.36
N PHE A 8 45.87 29.76 25.43
CA PHE A 8 44.50 29.34 25.71
C PHE A 8 44.48 27.88 26.17
N SER A 9 44.10 27.65 27.44
CA SER A 9 43.70 26.34 27.93
C SER A 9 42.24 26.08 27.53
N THR A 10 42.05 25.32 26.46
CA THR A 10 40.76 24.73 26.05
C THR A 10 40.86 23.20 26.00
N ALA A 11 41.62 22.62 26.93
CA ALA A 11 41.72 21.18 27.11
C ALA A 11 40.54 20.67 27.97
N THR A 12 39.30 20.73 27.47
CA THR A 12 38.18 19.97 28.07
C THR A 12 36.99 19.70 27.15
N THR A 13 36.99 20.14 25.89
CA THR A 13 35.79 20.01 25.01
C THR A 13 35.97 19.00 23.87
N VAL A 14 37.16 18.46 23.62
CA VAL A 14 37.43 17.63 22.42
C VAL A 14 37.44 16.12 22.68
N GLU A 15 37.61 15.67 23.93
CA GLU A 15 37.75 14.25 24.27
C GLU A 15 36.40 13.51 24.47
N THR A 16 35.32 14.22 24.76
CA THR A 16 33.98 13.61 24.93
C THR A 16 33.22 13.48 23.60
N MET A 17 33.68 14.12 22.53
CA MET A 17 32.98 14.17 21.23
C MET A 17 33.61 13.29 20.14
N LYS A 18 34.60 12.47 20.50
CA LYS A 18 35.24 11.46 19.63
C LYS A 18 34.90 10.01 19.99
N LYS A 19 34.07 9.78 21.01
CA LYS A 19 33.65 8.44 21.46
C LYS A 19 32.14 8.19 21.40
N LEU A 20 31.40 9.01 20.66
CA LEU A 20 30.03 8.71 20.22
C LEU A 20 29.93 8.70 18.69
N LEU A 21 30.96 8.19 18.02
CA LEU A 21 30.84 7.56 16.70
C LEU A 21 30.78 6.05 16.93
N ILE A 22 29.60 5.55 17.33
CA ILE A 22 29.25 4.14 17.25
C ILE A 22 28.01 4.08 16.35
N THR A 23 28.29 3.96 15.05
CA THR A 23 27.57 3.12 14.11
C THR A 23 26.03 3.16 14.18
N LEU A 24 25.40 4.25 13.71
CA LEU A 24 24.06 4.15 13.11
C LEU A 24 24.21 3.85 11.60
N GLY A 25 24.91 2.74 11.34
CA GLY A 25 25.08 2.19 10.01
C GLY A 25 24.00 1.13 9.79
N LEU A 26 23.18 1.37 8.77
CA LEU A 26 22.50 0.37 7.97
C LEU A 26 21.34 -0.39 8.64
N PHE A 27 20.17 0.24 8.70
CA PHE A 27 18.89 -0.46 8.49
C PHE A 27 17.91 0.47 7.76
N ALA A 28 18.34 1.00 6.60
CA ALA A 28 17.38 1.15 5.52
C ALA A 28 17.05 -0.28 5.11
N ALA A 29 16.02 -0.88 5.71
CA ALA A 29 15.37 -2.02 5.12
C ALA A 29 14.87 -1.52 3.76
N LEU A 30 15.69 -1.70 2.72
CA LEU A 30 15.17 -1.86 1.38
C LEU A 30 14.20 -3.03 1.53
N THR A 31 12.93 -2.72 1.72
CA THR A 31 11.87 -3.63 1.35
C THR A 31 12.02 -3.76 -0.16
N ALA A 32 12.93 -4.65 -0.59
CA ALA A 32 12.83 -5.27 -1.88
C ALA A 32 11.50 -6.01 -1.81
N SER A 33 10.42 -5.34 -2.25
CA SER A 33 9.27 -6.06 -2.71
C SER A 33 9.84 -7.04 -3.73
N ALA A 34 9.67 -8.33 -3.48
CA ALA A 34 9.87 -9.32 -4.51
C ALA A 34 8.79 -9.03 -5.56
N GLN A 35 9.08 -8.07 -6.46
CA GLN A 35 8.19 -7.73 -7.54
C GLN A 35 8.15 -8.97 -8.42
N VAL A 36 6.97 -9.56 -8.55
CA VAL A 36 6.73 -10.61 -9.54
C VAL A 36 7.26 -10.04 -10.87
N PRO A 37 8.24 -10.68 -11.53
CA PRO A 37 8.79 -10.16 -12.77
C PRO A 37 7.65 -9.89 -13.75
N GLN A 38 7.47 -8.61 -14.11
CA GLN A 38 6.37 -8.19 -14.99
C GLN A 38 6.84 -8.28 -16.45
N ILE A 39 7.33 -9.46 -16.81
CA ILE A 39 7.88 -9.76 -18.12
C ILE A 39 6.82 -10.47 -18.95
N ILE A 40 6.63 -10.03 -20.19
CA ILE A 40 5.74 -10.71 -21.15
C ILE A 40 6.58 -11.33 -22.25
N ASN A 41 6.48 -12.64 -22.42
CA ASN A 41 7.03 -13.30 -23.60
C ASN A 41 6.17 -13.00 -24.82
N TYR A 42 6.80 -12.53 -25.89
CA TYR A 42 6.14 -12.25 -27.15
C TYR A 42 6.98 -12.80 -28.31
N GLN A 43 6.30 -13.36 -29.30
CA GLN A 43 6.92 -13.90 -30.52
C GLN A 43 6.17 -13.38 -31.74
N GLY A 44 6.91 -13.12 -32.81
CA GLY A 44 6.34 -12.63 -34.05
C GLY A 44 7.12 -13.08 -35.26
N ARG A 45 6.54 -12.84 -36.44
CA ARG A 45 7.18 -13.11 -37.72
C ARG A 45 7.43 -11.81 -38.47
N ILE A 46 8.61 -11.67 -39.08
CA ILE A 46 9.02 -10.58 -39.95
C ILE A 46 9.28 -11.10 -41.35
N THR A 47 8.73 -10.41 -42.32
CA THR A 47 9.07 -10.55 -43.74
C THR A 47 9.45 -9.18 -44.30
N VAL A 48 10.52 -9.12 -45.09
CA VAL A 48 10.93 -7.93 -45.83
C VAL A 48 10.87 -8.26 -47.31
N GLY A 49 10.16 -7.46 -48.10
CA GLY A 49 9.94 -7.73 -49.53
C GLY A 49 9.28 -9.10 -49.81
N GLY A 50 8.43 -9.58 -48.89
CA GLY A 50 7.77 -10.89 -48.99
C GLY A 50 8.64 -12.11 -48.62
N THR A 51 9.92 -11.90 -48.30
CA THR A 51 10.83 -12.96 -47.87
C THR A 51 11.00 -12.93 -46.36
N ASN A 52 11.10 -14.10 -45.72
CA ASN A 52 11.40 -14.20 -44.30
C ASN A 52 12.72 -13.52 -43.98
N TYR A 53 12.71 -12.57 -43.05
CA TYR A 53 13.90 -11.85 -42.64
C TYR A 53 14.80 -12.75 -41.79
N ASP A 54 16.10 -12.82 -42.09
CA ASP A 54 17.04 -13.76 -41.43
C ASP A 54 18.35 -13.04 -41.08
N ALA A 55 18.23 -12.08 -40.15
CA ALA A 55 19.34 -11.26 -39.66
C ALA A 55 18.94 -10.56 -38.35
N THR A 56 19.85 -9.80 -37.76
CA THR A 56 19.54 -8.91 -36.64
C THR A 56 18.74 -7.71 -37.10
N GLY A 57 17.61 -7.45 -36.47
CA GLY A 57 16.78 -6.26 -36.69
C GLY A 57 16.68 -5.36 -35.46
N LEU A 58 16.22 -4.13 -35.67
CA LEU A 58 15.88 -3.20 -34.60
C LEU A 58 14.37 -3.16 -34.42
N PHE A 59 13.93 -3.28 -33.17
CA PHE A 59 12.53 -3.27 -32.79
C PHE A 59 12.24 -2.16 -31.82
N LYS A 60 11.04 -1.60 -31.88
CA LYS A 60 10.49 -0.71 -30.85
C LYS A 60 9.14 -1.25 -30.43
N PHE A 61 8.82 -1.13 -29.15
CA PHE A 61 7.63 -1.73 -28.57
C PHE A 61 6.89 -0.71 -27.73
N ALA A 62 5.57 -0.68 -27.88
CA ALA A 62 4.69 0.06 -27.00
C ALA A 62 3.43 -0.76 -26.68
N LEU A 63 2.91 -0.62 -25.47
CA LEU A 63 1.57 -1.04 -25.12
C LEU A 63 0.69 0.20 -25.18
N VAL A 64 -0.29 0.20 -26.09
CA VAL A 64 -1.08 1.38 -26.45
C VAL A 64 -2.57 1.15 -26.23
N ASN A 65 -3.32 2.25 -26.20
CA ASN A 65 -4.78 2.23 -26.22
C ASN A 65 -5.33 1.72 -27.57
N THR A 66 -6.64 1.48 -27.65
CA THR A 66 -7.32 1.01 -28.87
C THR A 66 -7.06 1.89 -30.10
N ALA A 67 -6.98 3.21 -29.92
CA ALA A 67 -6.71 4.16 -31.00
C ALA A 67 -5.22 4.27 -31.37
N GLY A 68 -4.32 3.72 -30.53
CA GLY A 68 -2.89 3.83 -30.70
C GLY A 68 -2.33 5.25 -30.57
N THR A 69 -3.03 6.13 -29.85
CA THR A 69 -2.65 7.53 -29.65
C THR A 69 -1.92 7.75 -28.31
N VAL A 70 -2.08 6.82 -27.37
CA VAL A 70 -1.50 6.90 -26.02
C VAL A 70 -0.68 5.64 -25.77
N ASN A 71 0.53 5.80 -25.26
CA ASN A 71 1.33 4.69 -24.76
C ASN A 71 1.02 4.52 -23.27
N TYR A 72 0.48 3.36 -22.90
CA TYR A 72 0.45 2.91 -21.49
C TYR A 72 1.84 2.50 -21.02
N TRP A 73 2.65 2.01 -21.95
CA TRP A 73 4.06 1.69 -21.75
C TRP A 73 4.81 1.75 -23.08
N ALA A 74 6.10 2.06 -23.03
CA ALA A 74 7.04 2.01 -24.16
C ALA A 74 8.37 1.44 -23.68
N ASN A 75 9.10 0.74 -24.56
CA ASN A 75 10.35 0.07 -24.19
C ASN A 75 11.40 1.03 -23.59
N ASP A 76 11.34 2.32 -23.93
CA ASP A 76 12.27 3.35 -23.46
C ASP A 76 11.63 4.43 -22.56
N GLY A 77 10.36 4.27 -22.20
CA GLY A 77 9.61 5.24 -21.40
C GLY A 77 8.96 6.38 -22.19
N THR A 78 9.02 6.36 -23.53
CA THR A 78 8.33 7.36 -24.38
C THR A 78 6.82 7.39 -24.12
N ALA A 79 6.30 8.56 -23.73
CA ALA A 79 4.91 8.72 -23.26
C ALA A 79 3.84 8.59 -24.36
N SER A 80 4.17 8.85 -25.63
CA SER A 80 3.25 8.70 -26.75
C SER A 80 4.00 8.47 -28.05
N GLY A 81 3.41 7.66 -28.93
CA GLY A 81 3.94 7.40 -30.27
C GLY A 81 5.11 6.43 -30.28
N GLN A 82 5.96 6.56 -31.29
CA GLN A 82 7.09 5.67 -31.50
C GLN A 82 8.20 5.93 -30.47
N PRO A 83 8.70 4.89 -29.77
CA PRO A 83 9.89 4.99 -28.92
C PRO A 83 11.08 5.62 -29.64
N ALA A 84 11.97 6.30 -28.92
CA ALA A 84 13.21 6.85 -29.46
C ALA A 84 14.28 5.75 -29.64
N THR A 85 14.44 4.91 -28.62
CA THR A 85 15.46 3.85 -28.55
C THR A 85 14.91 2.51 -29.04
N GLY A 86 15.68 1.82 -29.88
CA GLY A 86 15.35 0.47 -30.37
C GLY A 86 16.03 -0.64 -29.58
N VAL A 87 15.39 -1.80 -29.56
CA VAL A 87 15.89 -3.07 -29.03
C VAL A 87 16.44 -3.90 -30.19
N SER A 88 17.67 -4.37 -30.10
CA SER A 88 18.27 -5.22 -31.13
C SER A 88 17.92 -6.68 -30.86
N LEU A 89 17.28 -7.34 -31.82
CA LEU A 89 16.87 -8.74 -31.72
C LEU A 89 17.34 -9.55 -32.93
N ALA A 90 17.83 -10.75 -32.69
CA ALA A 90 18.07 -11.72 -33.75
C ALA A 90 16.73 -12.21 -34.30
N VAL A 91 16.59 -12.18 -35.63
CA VAL A 91 15.45 -12.77 -36.35
C VAL A 91 15.99 -13.96 -37.14
N SER A 92 15.43 -15.14 -36.90
CA SER A 92 15.83 -16.34 -37.63
C SER A 92 14.68 -16.85 -38.50
N LYS A 93 14.89 -16.88 -39.82
CA LYS A 93 13.88 -17.27 -40.81
C LYS A 93 12.52 -16.61 -40.58
N GLY A 94 12.55 -15.35 -40.21
CA GLY A 94 11.40 -14.49 -39.92
C GLY A 94 10.96 -14.53 -38.46
N LEU A 95 11.32 -15.53 -37.65
CA LEU A 95 10.87 -15.62 -36.26
C LEU A 95 11.76 -14.77 -35.34
N TYR A 96 11.13 -14.03 -34.42
CA TYR A 96 11.78 -13.41 -33.28
C TYR A 96 11.01 -13.67 -31.99
N ALA A 97 11.70 -13.58 -30.87
CA ALA A 97 11.12 -13.62 -29.54
C ALA A 97 11.71 -12.48 -28.69
N VAL A 98 10.91 -11.97 -27.75
CA VAL A 98 11.32 -10.92 -26.83
C VAL A 98 10.63 -11.08 -25.48
N LEU A 99 11.37 -10.81 -24.42
CA LEU A 99 10.86 -10.64 -23.08
C LEU A 99 10.57 -9.15 -22.86
N LEU A 100 9.33 -8.73 -23.14
CA LEU A 100 8.93 -7.33 -22.99
C LEU A 100 9.00 -6.91 -21.52
N GLY A 101 9.59 -5.75 -21.25
CA GLY A 101 9.77 -5.21 -19.90
C GLY A 101 11.00 -5.75 -19.15
N ASP A 102 11.79 -6.64 -19.75
CA ASP A 102 13.06 -7.09 -19.18
C ASP A 102 14.13 -6.00 -19.33
N THR A 103 14.40 -5.28 -18.24
CA THR A 103 15.34 -4.14 -18.25
C THR A 103 16.81 -4.53 -18.33
N THR A 104 17.11 -5.83 -18.34
CA THR A 104 18.47 -6.32 -18.59
C THR A 104 18.81 -6.33 -20.09
N VAL A 105 17.81 -6.24 -20.96
CA VAL A 105 17.98 -6.17 -22.42
C VAL A 105 18.27 -4.74 -22.86
N SER A 106 19.35 -4.54 -23.63
CA SER A 106 19.70 -3.22 -24.17
C SER A 106 18.57 -2.62 -25.01
N GLY A 107 18.24 -1.35 -24.74
CA GLY A 107 17.12 -0.64 -25.37
C GLY A 107 15.76 -0.88 -24.70
N MET A 108 15.68 -1.79 -23.73
CA MET A 108 14.52 -1.98 -22.86
C MET A 108 14.82 -1.32 -21.51
N THR A 109 14.48 -0.04 -21.35
CA THR A 109 14.81 0.71 -20.12
C THR A 109 13.68 0.72 -19.10
N THR A 110 12.47 0.32 -19.51
CA THR A 110 11.26 0.44 -18.69
C THR A 110 10.61 -0.92 -18.45
N ALA A 111 10.43 -1.29 -17.18
CA ALA A 111 9.63 -2.45 -16.80
C ALA A 111 8.14 -2.20 -17.01
N ILE A 112 7.35 -3.25 -17.29
CA ILE A 112 5.90 -3.11 -17.50
C ILE A 112 5.20 -3.10 -16.14
N GLY A 113 4.68 -1.94 -15.72
CA GLY A 113 3.93 -1.82 -14.47
C GLY A 113 2.56 -2.51 -14.50
N ALA A 114 2.07 -2.97 -13.35
CA ALA A 114 0.72 -3.56 -13.23
C ALA A 114 -0.40 -2.60 -13.67
N SER A 115 -0.19 -1.29 -13.50
CA SER A 115 -1.13 -0.24 -13.90
C SER A 115 -1.43 -0.22 -15.40
N VAL A 116 -0.54 -0.75 -16.24
CA VAL A 116 -0.80 -0.91 -17.67
C VAL A 116 -2.04 -1.79 -17.90
N PHE A 117 -2.19 -2.85 -17.10
CA PHE A 117 -3.29 -3.81 -17.21
C PHE A 117 -4.55 -3.43 -16.43
N ALA A 118 -4.55 -2.26 -15.78
CA ALA A 118 -5.79 -1.65 -15.28
C ALA A 118 -6.65 -1.06 -16.43
N ASN A 119 -6.07 -0.90 -17.62
CA ASN A 119 -6.79 -0.46 -18.82
C ASN A 119 -7.60 -1.61 -19.43
N SER A 120 -8.80 -1.30 -19.93
CA SER A 120 -9.74 -2.28 -20.47
C SER A 120 -9.35 -2.87 -21.84
N ASP A 121 -8.55 -2.15 -22.62
CA ASP A 121 -7.97 -2.64 -23.88
C ASP A 121 -6.51 -2.18 -23.99
N VAL A 122 -5.60 -3.15 -24.03
CA VAL A 122 -4.16 -2.94 -24.16
C VAL A 122 -3.69 -3.64 -25.43
N ARG A 123 -3.00 -2.92 -26.30
CA ARG A 123 -2.50 -3.45 -27.57
C ARG A 123 -0.99 -3.31 -27.69
N LEU A 124 -0.32 -4.36 -28.10
CA LEU A 124 1.08 -4.32 -28.47
C LEU A 124 1.23 -3.72 -29.87
N ARG A 125 1.93 -2.60 -29.93
CA ARG A 125 2.42 -1.99 -31.16
C ARG A 125 3.90 -2.29 -31.31
N VAL A 126 4.27 -2.68 -32.52
CA VAL A 126 5.65 -3.00 -32.88
C VAL A 126 6.08 -2.13 -34.05
N TRP A 127 7.27 -1.55 -33.97
CA TRP A 127 7.98 -1.03 -35.13
C TRP A 127 9.22 -1.88 -35.39
N PHE A 128 9.51 -2.13 -36.65
CA PHE A 128 10.65 -2.91 -37.10
C PHE A 128 11.50 -2.10 -38.08
N SER A 129 12.81 -2.27 -38.02
CA SER A 129 13.79 -1.74 -38.98
C SER A 129 14.79 -2.82 -39.31
N ASP A 130 15.03 -3.02 -40.61
CA ASP A 130 16.10 -3.86 -41.15
C ASP A 130 17.42 -3.08 -41.36
N GLY A 131 17.46 -1.82 -40.93
CA GLY A 131 18.54 -0.86 -41.22
C GLY A 131 18.08 0.30 -42.12
N SER A 132 16.95 0.17 -42.81
CA SER A 132 16.44 1.16 -43.77
C SER A 132 15.47 2.20 -43.17
N GLY A 133 15.22 2.10 -41.87
CA GLY A 133 14.26 2.94 -41.14
C GLY A 133 13.17 2.13 -40.46
N PHE A 134 12.50 2.74 -39.48
CA PHE A 134 11.45 2.06 -38.73
C PHE A 134 10.10 2.12 -39.44
N GLN A 135 9.46 0.97 -39.52
CA GLN A 135 8.10 0.81 -40.04
C GLN A 135 7.22 0.20 -38.96
N GLN A 136 6.01 0.74 -38.79
CA GLN A 136 5.03 0.15 -37.89
C GLN A 136 4.47 -1.13 -38.51
N LEU A 137 4.43 -2.20 -37.71
CA LEU A 137 3.74 -3.43 -38.07
C LEU A 137 2.26 -3.27 -37.70
N THR A 138 1.39 -3.36 -38.70
CA THR A 138 -0.06 -3.24 -38.52
C THR A 138 -0.77 -4.56 -38.83
N PRO A 139 -1.88 -4.87 -38.13
CA PRO A 139 -2.49 -4.10 -37.03
C PRO A 139 -1.76 -4.30 -35.68
N ASP A 140 -1.99 -3.41 -34.73
CA ASP A 140 -1.56 -3.62 -33.34
C ASP A 140 -2.27 -4.84 -32.76
N GLN A 141 -1.54 -5.67 -32.02
CA GLN A 141 -2.04 -6.92 -31.48
C GLN A 141 -2.60 -6.74 -30.08
N ARG A 142 -3.85 -7.16 -29.85
CA ARG A 142 -4.46 -7.10 -28.52
C ARG A 142 -3.75 -8.05 -27.54
N ILE A 143 -3.44 -7.55 -26.35
CA ILE A 143 -3.05 -8.38 -25.20
C ILE A 143 -4.33 -8.86 -24.52
N ALA A 144 -4.64 -10.15 -24.64
CA ALA A 144 -5.82 -10.74 -24.05
C ALA A 144 -5.56 -11.19 -22.60
N ALA A 145 -6.60 -11.10 -21.76
CA ALA A 145 -6.57 -11.71 -20.44
C ALA A 145 -6.54 -13.24 -20.53
N VAL A 146 -5.84 -13.89 -19.61
CA VAL A 146 -5.84 -15.35 -19.42
C VAL A 146 -6.93 -15.77 -18.42
N GLY A 147 -7.33 -17.05 -18.42
CA GLY A 147 -8.44 -17.54 -17.59
C GLY A 147 -8.33 -17.18 -16.09
N TYR A 148 -7.14 -17.33 -15.50
CA TYR A 148 -6.92 -16.93 -14.10
C TYR A 148 -6.97 -15.41 -13.87
N ALA A 149 -6.56 -14.60 -14.86
CA ALA A 149 -6.63 -13.14 -14.76
C ALA A 149 -8.10 -12.65 -14.77
N LEU A 150 -8.99 -13.35 -15.49
CA LEU A 150 -10.43 -13.03 -15.47
C LEU A 150 -11.04 -13.22 -14.07
N VAL A 151 -10.60 -14.26 -13.33
CA VAL A 151 -11.03 -14.48 -11.94
C VAL A 151 -10.45 -13.41 -11.01
N ALA A 152 -9.17 -13.07 -11.16
CA ALA A 152 -8.52 -12.02 -10.37
C ALA A 152 -9.18 -10.64 -10.57
N GLY A 153 -9.66 -10.34 -11.78
CA GLY A 153 -10.41 -9.11 -12.07
C GLY A 153 -11.70 -8.93 -11.25
N THR A 154 -12.22 -10.00 -10.62
CA THR A 154 -13.39 -9.91 -9.71
C THR A 154 -13.03 -9.39 -8.30
N VAL A 155 -11.74 -9.20 -8.03
CA VAL A 155 -11.17 -8.75 -6.76
C VAL A 155 -10.40 -7.43 -6.96
N SER A 156 -11.07 -6.43 -7.55
CA SER A 156 -10.55 -5.06 -7.58
C SER A 156 -10.65 -4.38 -6.20
N ASP A 157 -10.06 -3.20 -6.06
CA ASP A 157 -10.25 -2.37 -4.87
C ASP A 157 -11.73 -2.18 -4.55
N GLY A 158 -12.10 -2.39 -3.29
CA GLY A 158 -13.48 -2.34 -2.82
C GLY A 158 -14.36 -3.52 -3.24
N ALA A 159 -13.86 -4.47 -4.03
CA ALA A 159 -14.68 -5.59 -4.50
C ALA A 159 -15.06 -6.56 -3.38
N ILE A 160 -14.30 -6.62 -2.28
CA ILE A 160 -14.65 -7.40 -1.09
C ILE A 160 -15.62 -6.59 -0.23
N THR A 161 -16.91 -6.70 -0.55
CA THR A 161 -18.00 -6.10 0.21
C THR A 161 -18.45 -7.00 1.34
N ALA A 162 -19.31 -6.50 2.23
CA ALA A 162 -19.93 -7.30 3.29
C ALA A 162 -20.63 -8.56 2.75
N ALA A 163 -21.21 -8.51 1.54
CA ALA A 163 -21.86 -9.66 0.92
C ALA A 163 -20.87 -10.77 0.51
N LYS A 164 -19.59 -10.44 0.27
CA LYS A 164 -18.54 -11.42 -0.01
C LYS A 164 -17.92 -11.99 1.27
N LEU A 165 -18.22 -11.41 2.43
CA LEU A 165 -17.81 -11.91 3.73
C LEU A 165 -18.92 -12.80 4.29
N ALA A 166 -18.68 -14.10 4.34
CA ALA A 166 -19.62 -15.01 4.99
C ALA A 166 -19.83 -14.61 6.46
N ALA A 167 -21.01 -14.89 7.00
CA ALA A 167 -21.29 -14.67 8.42
C ALA A 167 -20.22 -15.34 9.28
N SER A 168 -19.74 -14.62 10.29
CA SER A 168 -18.67 -15.06 11.19
C SER A 168 -17.33 -15.40 10.51
N SER A 169 -17.09 -14.97 9.27
CA SER A 169 -15.80 -15.15 8.58
C SER A 169 -14.68 -14.28 9.16
N VAL A 170 -15.00 -13.15 9.78
CA VAL A 170 -14.06 -12.30 10.51
C VAL A 170 -14.36 -12.45 12.00
N THR A 171 -13.48 -13.15 12.71
CA THR A 171 -13.59 -13.44 14.16
C THR A 171 -12.51 -12.66 14.91
N PRO A 172 -12.65 -12.43 16.24
CA PRO A 172 -11.59 -11.79 17.02
C PRO A 172 -10.21 -12.44 16.87
N ALA A 173 -10.13 -13.77 16.75
CA ALA A 173 -8.88 -14.49 16.51
C ALA A 173 -8.20 -14.20 15.15
N LYS A 174 -8.92 -13.56 14.22
CA LYS A 174 -8.42 -13.15 12.89
C LYS A 174 -8.04 -11.67 12.85
N LEU A 175 -8.30 -10.93 13.93
CA LEU A 175 -7.95 -9.52 14.07
C LEU A 175 -6.64 -9.45 14.85
N ASP A 176 -5.69 -8.69 14.34
CA ASP A 176 -4.37 -8.54 14.97
C ASP A 176 -4.52 -7.90 16.37
N PRO A 177 -4.18 -8.62 17.46
CA PRO A 177 -4.24 -8.07 18.80
C PRO A 177 -2.99 -7.22 19.13
N THR A 178 -2.05 -7.04 18.20
CA THR A 178 -0.85 -6.23 18.43
C THR A 178 -1.26 -4.81 18.85
N GLY A 179 -0.77 -4.38 20.02
CA GLY A 179 -1.13 -3.11 20.64
C GLY A 179 -2.33 -3.15 21.58
N ALA A 180 -3.05 -4.27 21.66
CA ALA A 180 -4.09 -4.47 22.68
C ALA A 180 -3.47 -4.80 24.05
N THR A 181 -4.09 -4.28 25.11
CA THR A 181 -3.82 -4.67 26.49
C THR A 181 -5.00 -5.46 27.06
N THR A 182 -4.76 -6.16 28.19
CA THR A 182 -5.80 -7.00 28.82
C THR A 182 -7.04 -6.17 29.15
N GLY A 183 -8.21 -6.64 28.73
CA GLY A 183 -9.50 -5.98 28.98
C GLY A 183 -9.93 -4.97 27.90
N GLN A 184 -9.12 -4.75 26.85
CA GLN A 184 -9.49 -3.88 25.74
C GLN A 184 -10.36 -4.59 24.70
N VAL A 185 -11.17 -3.81 24.00
CA VAL A 185 -12.00 -4.24 22.87
C VAL A 185 -11.81 -3.28 21.70
N LEU A 186 -12.09 -3.73 20.48
CA LEU A 186 -12.15 -2.84 19.32
C LEU A 186 -13.33 -1.88 19.49
N THR A 187 -13.02 -0.60 19.57
CA THR A 187 -14.00 0.48 19.76
C THR A 187 -13.80 1.51 18.65
N TYR A 188 -14.89 2.02 18.09
CA TYR A 188 -14.84 3.20 17.24
C TYR A 188 -14.73 4.44 18.14
N ASN A 189 -13.59 5.12 18.14
CA ASN A 189 -13.32 6.26 19.02
C ASN A 189 -13.83 7.61 18.47
N GLY A 190 -14.63 7.58 17.41
CA GLY A 190 -15.09 8.78 16.69
C GLY A 190 -14.27 9.12 15.43
N SER A 191 -13.09 8.51 15.24
CA SER A 191 -12.25 8.70 14.05
C SER A 191 -11.80 7.38 13.43
N THR A 192 -11.34 6.43 14.25
CA THR A 192 -10.83 5.14 13.80
C THR A 192 -11.35 4.00 14.69
N VAL A 193 -11.25 2.78 14.19
CA VAL A 193 -11.40 1.58 15.03
C VAL A 193 -10.05 1.30 15.68
N ALA A 194 -10.02 1.29 17.01
CA ALA A 194 -8.80 1.04 17.78
C ALA A 194 -9.10 0.15 19.00
N TRP A 195 -8.07 -0.54 19.49
CA TRP A 195 -8.12 -1.20 20.78
C TRP A 195 -8.24 -0.13 21.87
N ALA A 196 -9.32 -0.19 22.65
CA ALA A 196 -9.55 0.75 23.73
C ALA A 196 -10.13 0.01 24.94
N THR A 197 -9.86 0.55 26.11
CA THR A 197 -10.56 0.12 27.32
C THR A 197 -12.03 0.49 27.13
N PRO A 198 -12.97 -0.46 27.22
CA PRO A 198 -14.39 -0.15 27.17
C PRO A 198 -14.70 0.95 28.20
N ALA A 199 -15.55 1.91 27.83
CA ALA A 199 -16.03 2.88 28.79
C ALA A 199 -16.65 2.11 29.98
N SER A 200 -16.11 2.33 31.18
CA SER A 200 -16.76 1.83 32.39
C SER A 200 -18.17 2.46 32.42
N GLY A 201 -19.19 1.66 32.73
CA GLY A 201 -20.54 2.20 32.92
C GLY A 201 -20.56 3.39 33.88
N THR A 202 -21.63 4.20 33.82
CA THR A 202 -21.77 5.38 34.68
C THR A 202 -21.55 5.00 36.14
N THR A 203 -20.54 5.62 36.77
CA THR A 203 -20.35 5.48 38.22
C THR A 203 -21.39 6.34 38.90
N TYR A 204 -22.28 5.70 39.67
CA TYR A 204 -23.23 6.41 40.50
C TYR A 204 -22.57 6.76 41.83
N THR A 205 -22.87 7.95 42.35
CA THR A 205 -22.47 8.37 43.70
C THR A 205 -23.72 8.64 44.50
N ALA A 206 -23.80 8.11 45.72
CA ALA A 206 -24.91 8.44 46.61
C ALA A 206 -24.88 9.94 46.97
N GLY A 207 -26.01 10.62 46.79
CA GLY A 207 -26.19 11.98 47.28
C GLY A 207 -26.44 12.02 48.79
N THR A 208 -26.56 13.23 49.35
CA THR A 208 -26.89 13.43 50.77
C THR A 208 -28.12 12.61 51.17
N GLY A 209 -27.99 11.83 52.24
CA GLY A 209 -29.06 11.00 52.77
C GLY A 209 -29.13 9.57 52.22
N LEU A 210 -28.36 9.27 51.17
CA LEU A 210 -28.23 7.94 50.60
C LEU A 210 -26.85 7.34 50.90
N SER A 211 -26.80 6.02 50.96
CA SER A 211 -25.58 5.22 50.96
C SER A 211 -25.60 4.28 49.77
N LEU A 212 -24.50 4.23 49.01
CA LEU A 212 -24.31 3.31 47.90
C LEU A 212 -23.14 2.39 48.26
N ALA A 213 -23.45 1.11 48.47
CA ALA A 213 -22.46 0.07 48.70
C ALA A 213 -22.52 -0.95 47.56
N GLY A 214 -21.44 -1.05 46.78
CA GLY A 214 -21.44 -1.84 45.54
C GLY A 214 -22.55 -1.37 44.58
N THR A 215 -23.55 -2.21 44.36
CA THR A 215 -24.71 -1.93 43.49
C THR A 215 -26.01 -1.67 44.26
N THR A 216 -25.94 -1.46 45.57
CA THR A 216 -27.13 -1.30 46.43
C THR A 216 -27.23 0.10 46.99
N PHE A 217 -28.36 0.77 46.73
CA PHE A 217 -28.75 2.01 47.38
C PHE A 217 -29.50 1.73 48.68
N SER A 218 -29.21 2.51 49.71
CA SER A 218 -29.85 2.49 51.01
C SER A 218 -29.95 3.90 51.58
N LEU A 219 -30.74 4.09 52.65
CA LEU A 219 -30.68 5.32 53.44
C LEU A 219 -29.38 5.32 54.26
N ALA A 220 -28.66 6.45 54.24
CA ALA A 220 -27.56 6.64 55.17
C ALA A 220 -28.07 6.79 56.60
N SER A 221 -27.23 6.48 57.60
CA SER A 221 -27.56 6.80 59.00
C SER A 221 -27.78 8.30 59.14
N GLY A 222 -28.91 8.70 59.75
CA GLY A 222 -29.32 10.11 59.82
C GLY A 222 -29.66 10.73 58.47
N GLY A 223 -29.77 9.93 57.40
CA GLY A 223 -30.02 10.41 56.05
C GLY A 223 -31.39 11.05 55.84
N VAL A 224 -32.33 10.76 56.75
CA VAL A 224 -33.63 11.42 56.83
C VAL A 224 -33.65 12.32 58.07
N ALA A 225 -33.34 13.60 57.87
CA ALA A 225 -33.55 14.66 58.86
C ALA A 225 -34.96 15.26 58.80
N SER A 226 -35.37 16.02 59.82
CA SER A 226 -36.70 16.66 59.90
C SER A 226 -37.04 17.54 58.69
N SER A 227 -36.04 18.16 58.05
CA SER A 227 -36.22 18.95 56.82
C SER A 227 -36.68 18.12 55.62
N HIS A 228 -36.52 16.80 55.66
CA HIS A 228 -36.98 15.86 54.62
C HIS A 228 -38.40 15.36 54.87
N LEU A 229 -39.01 15.71 56.01
CA LEU A 229 -40.31 15.22 56.44
C LEU A 229 -41.32 16.37 56.49
N ALA A 230 -42.50 16.17 55.92
CA ALA A 230 -43.61 17.10 56.10
C ALA A 230 -44.19 17.00 57.52
N ALA A 231 -44.90 18.04 57.97
CA ALA A 231 -45.62 18.00 59.25
C ALA A 231 -46.64 16.85 59.25
N GLY A 232 -46.57 15.98 60.26
CA GLY A 232 -47.42 14.79 60.37
C GLY A 232 -47.00 13.60 59.50
N ALA A 233 -45.85 13.64 58.81
CA ALA A 233 -45.38 12.53 57.97
C ALA A 233 -45.02 11.25 58.76
N VAL A 234 -44.71 11.37 60.05
CA VAL A 234 -44.47 10.23 60.95
C VAL A 234 -45.74 10.00 61.78
N THR A 235 -46.44 8.90 61.53
CA THR A 235 -47.67 8.53 62.26
C THR A 235 -47.36 7.66 63.48
N SER A 236 -48.30 7.52 64.41
CA SER A 236 -48.12 6.68 65.61
C SER A 236 -47.85 5.21 65.29
N GLY A 237 -48.23 4.70 64.12
CA GLY A 237 -47.88 3.36 63.66
C GLY A 237 -46.46 3.24 63.06
N ALA A 238 -45.80 4.37 62.77
CA ALA A 238 -44.42 4.42 62.26
C ALA A 238 -43.37 4.47 63.39
N LEU A 239 -43.81 4.71 64.62
CA LEU A 239 -43.00 4.63 65.84
C LEU A 239 -43.40 3.32 66.53
N GLY A 240 -42.55 2.30 66.43
CA GLY A 240 -42.80 1.00 67.06
C GLY A 240 -42.89 1.09 68.58
#